data_AF-I7LFX0-F1
#
_entry.id   AF-I7LFX0-F1
#
_cell.length_a   1.000
_cell.length_b   1.000
_cell.length_c   1.000
_cell.angle_alpha   90.00
_cell.angle_beta   90.00
_cell.angle_gamma   90.00
#
_symmetry.space_group_name_H-M   'P 1'
#
loop_
_entity.id
_entity.type
_entity.pdbx_description
1 polymer ?
#
loop_
_entity_poly.entity_id
_entity_poly.type
_entity_poly.pdbx_seq_one_letter_code
_entity_poly.pdbx_strand_id
1 'polypeptide(L)'
;METEKYLVKYYYIRPIDKKKIVTTAKYFIFPKAYHSIIDQATKEKLEGAVAILCATSMRADQNKVKIPAILESIEPATEEDLAKYKDLDLVAIITPNKDQSRAIDNFKKIKAAE
;
A
#
# COMPACT_ATOMS: atom_id res chain seq x y z
N MET A 1 9.74 9.78 -26.19
CA MET A 1 8.62 9.85 -25.23
C MET A 1 9.19 9.56 -23.87
N GLU A 2 9.39 10.59 -23.04
CA GLU A 2 9.78 10.38 -21.65
C GLU A 2 8.64 9.62 -20.97
N THR A 3 8.97 8.49 -20.36
CA THR A 3 7.97 7.67 -19.67
C THR A 3 7.66 8.37 -18.36
N GLU A 4 6.49 9.02 -18.27
CA GLU A 4 6.06 9.66 -17.02
C GLU A 4 6.02 8.62 -15.90
N LYS A 5 6.66 8.96 -14.78
CA LYS A 5 6.77 8.14 -13.57
C LYS A 5 6.03 8.82 -12.43
N TYR A 6 5.45 8.02 -11.55
CA TYR A 6 4.65 8.48 -10.43
C TYR A 6 5.17 7.89 -9.12
N LEU A 7 5.12 8.70 -8.07
CA LEU A 7 5.32 8.27 -6.71
C LEU A 7 3.99 7.75 -6.16
N VAL A 8 3.98 6.50 -5.71
CA VAL A 8 2.84 5.92 -5.00
C VAL A 8 3.12 5.84 -3.50
N LYS A 9 2.16 6.33 -2.71
CA LYS A 9 2.14 6.24 -1.24
C LYS A 9 1.13 5.18 -0.81
N TYR A 10 1.55 4.29 0.08
CA TYR A 10 0.68 3.21 0.56
C TYR A 10 1.02 2.74 1.97
N TYR A 11 0.08 2.07 2.63
CA TYR A 11 0.27 1.47 3.96
C TYR A 11 -0.06 -0.03 3.94
N TYR A 12 0.69 -0.83 4.66
CA TYR A 12 0.40 -2.27 4.75
C TYR A 12 -0.79 -2.55 5.67
N ILE A 13 -1.66 -3.48 5.24
CA ILE A 13 -2.70 -4.08 6.09
C ILE A 13 -2.16 -5.39 6.66
N ARG A 14 -2.31 -5.60 7.96
CA ARG A 14 -1.89 -6.84 8.62
C ARG A 14 -3.01 -7.46 9.45
N PRO A 15 -3.10 -8.80 9.50
CA PRO A 15 -3.94 -9.46 10.47
C PRO A 15 -3.44 -9.14 11.88
N ILE A 16 -4.35 -9.12 12.84
CA ILE A 16 -4.01 -9.00 14.26
C ILE A 16 -3.89 -10.40 14.85
N ASP A 17 -2.72 -10.76 15.36
CA ASP A 17 -2.48 -12.09 15.94
C ASP A 17 -2.78 -12.18 17.45
N LYS A 18 -3.02 -11.03 18.11
CA LYS A 18 -3.31 -10.98 19.55
C LYS A 18 -4.78 -11.28 19.83
N LYS A 19 -5.06 -12.47 20.41
CA LYS A 19 -6.41 -12.96 20.74
C LYS A 19 -7.35 -11.92 21.38
N LYS A 20 -6.86 -11.11 22.34
CA LYS A 20 -7.67 -10.06 23.01
C LYS A 20 -8.06 -8.87 22.11
N ILE A 21 -7.30 -8.64 21.03
CA ILE A 21 -7.55 -7.55 20.08
C ILE A 21 -8.39 -8.07 18.91
N VAL A 22 -8.24 -9.34 18.53
CA VAL A 22 -9.04 -10.02 17.48
C VAL A 22 -10.54 -9.93 17.71
N THR A 23 -10.98 -9.96 18.98
CA THR A 23 -12.40 -9.81 19.36
C THR A 23 -12.96 -8.43 18.99
N THR A 24 -12.11 -7.42 18.82
CA THR A 24 -12.49 -6.03 18.55
C THR A 24 -12.14 -5.61 17.12
N ALA A 25 -11.02 -6.07 16.57
CA ALA A 25 -10.57 -5.83 15.20
C ALA A 25 -9.76 -7.02 14.67
N LYS A 26 -10.02 -7.44 13.43
CA LYS A 26 -9.26 -8.54 12.79
C LYS A 26 -8.03 -8.07 12.02
N TYR A 27 -8.05 -6.83 11.55
CA TYR A 27 -6.98 -6.22 10.77
C TYR A 27 -6.62 -4.85 11.35
N PHE A 28 -5.36 -4.48 11.17
CA PHE A 28 -4.88 -3.13 11.42
C PHE A 28 -4.02 -2.64 10.25
N ILE A 29 -3.94 -1.33 10.09
CA ILE A 29 -3.05 -0.69 9.14
C ILE A 29 -1.77 -0.29 9.88
N PHE A 30 -0.62 -0.69 9.34
CA PHE A 30 0.66 -0.30 9.89
C PHE A 30 0.88 1.19 9.61
N PRO A 31 1.13 2.04 10.64
CA PRO A 31 1.09 3.49 10.48
C PRO A 31 2.26 4.07 9.68
N LYS A 32 3.27 3.25 9.34
CA LYS A 32 4.39 3.67 8.49
C LYS A 32 3.94 3.72 7.03
N ALA A 33 4.03 4.90 6.43
CA ALA A 33 3.86 5.08 4.99
C ALA A 33 5.05 4.52 4.21
N TYR A 34 4.75 3.80 3.13
CA TYR A 34 5.71 3.30 2.17
C TYR A 34 5.57 4.06 0.85
N HIS A 35 6.68 4.18 0.15
CA HIS A 35 6.84 4.95 -1.06
C HIS A 35 7.49 4.07 -2.12
N SER A 36 6.96 4.11 -3.34
CA SER A 36 7.53 3.38 -4.48
C SER A 36 7.23 4.13 -5.78
N ILE A 37 7.95 3.77 -6.83
CA ILE A 37 7.76 4.36 -8.16
C ILE A 37 6.87 3.44 -8.99
N ILE A 38 6.00 4.02 -9.82
CA ILE A 38 5.21 3.30 -10.83
C ILE A 38 5.27 4.05 -12.16
N ASP A 39 5.01 3.34 -13.25
CA ASP A 39 4.86 3.94 -14.57
C ASP A 39 3.41 4.39 -14.83
N GLN A 40 3.22 5.16 -15.90
CA GLN A 40 1.92 5.62 -16.36
C GLN A 40 0.90 4.48 -16.54
N ALA A 41 1.31 3.37 -17.17
CA ALA A 41 0.43 2.23 -17.40
C ALA A 41 -0.08 1.59 -16.09
N THR A 42 0.76 1.59 -15.05
CA THR A 42 0.38 1.13 -13.72
C THR A 42 -0.49 2.14 -13.00
N LYS A 43 -0.20 3.44 -13.11
CA LYS A 43 -1.05 4.51 -12.57
C LYS A 43 -2.49 4.40 -13.10
N GLU A 44 -2.64 4.17 -14.40
CA GLU A 44 -3.97 4.02 -15.03
C GLU A 44 -4.71 2.78 -14.50
N LYS A 45 -4.01 1.66 -14.27
CA LYS A 45 -4.61 0.47 -13.67
C LYS A 45 -5.05 0.71 -12.23
N LEU A 46 -4.29 1.49 -11.48
CA LEU A 46 -4.58 1.79 -10.07
C LEU A 46 -5.67 2.85 -9.90
N GLU A 47 -6.16 3.44 -10.98
CA GLU A 47 -7.22 4.44 -10.93
C GLU A 47 -8.51 3.84 -10.34
N GLY A 48 -8.95 4.39 -9.20
CA GLY A 48 -10.10 3.86 -8.44
C GLY A 48 -9.79 2.64 -7.56
N ALA A 49 -8.57 2.10 -7.57
CA ALA A 49 -8.16 1.04 -6.66
C ALA A 49 -7.95 1.58 -5.24
N VAL A 50 -8.53 0.90 -4.25
CA VAL A 50 -8.36 1.25 -2.82
C VAL A 50 -7.26 0.41 -2.17
N ALA A 51 -7.02 -0.80 -2.69
CA ALA A 51 -6.04 -1.72 -2.15
C ALA A 51 -5.35 -2.52 -3.24
N ILE A 52 -4.12 -2.91 -2.95
CA ILE A 52 -3.22 -3.62 -3.84
C ILE A 52 -2.54 -4.76 -3.09
N LEU A 53 -2.03 -5.73 -3.82
CA LEU A 53 -1.17 -6.78 -3.32
C LEU A 53 0.24 -6.55 -3.85
N CYS A 54 1.19 -6.38 -2.93
CA CYS A 54 2.59 -6.14 -3.29
C CYS A 54 3.44 -7.33 -2.88
N ALA A 55 4.47 -7.66 -3.66
CA ALA A 55 5.49 -8.62 -3.25
C ALA A 55 6.62 -7.87 -2.55
N THR A 56 6.95 -8.26 -1.32
CA THR A 56 8.01 -7.61 -0.54
C THR A 56 8.87 -8.64 0.18
N SER A 57 10.18 -8.42 0.18
CA SER A 57 11.14 -9.22 0.92
C SER A 57 11.27 -8.69 2.35
N MET A 58 11.09 -9.55 3.37
CA MET A 58 11.35 -9.14 4.75
C MET A 58 12.85 -8.90 5.02
N ARG A 59 13.73 -9.54 4.25
CA ARG A 59 15.21 -9.42 4.28
C ARG A 59 15.77 -9.63 2.88
N ALA A 60 16.98 -9.14 2.61
CA ALA A 60 17.63 -9.19 1.30
C ALA A 60 17.71 -10.61 0.70
N ASP A 61 17.87 -11.63 1.55
CA ASP A 61 18.12 -13.02 1.11
C ASP A 61 16.87 -13.92 1.23
N GLN A 62 15.68 -13.34 1.37
CA GLN A 62 14.44 -14.11 1.57
C GLN A 62 13.49 -14.02 0.38
N ASN A 63 12.71 -15.10 0.20
CA ASN A 63 11.62 -15.15 -0.75
C ASN A 63 10.64 -13.99 -0.53
N LYS A 64 10.19 -13.38 -1.63
CA LYS A 64 9.20 -12.30 -1.57
C LYS A 64 7.88 -12.84 -0.99
N VAL A 65 7.34 -12.13 -0.01
CA VAL A 65 6.03 -12.40 0.59
C VAL A 65 5.01 -11.46 -0.01
N LYS A 66 3.81 -11.96 -0.31
CA LYS A 66 2.70 -11.13 -0.80
C LYS A 66 2.00 -10.47 0.39
N ILE A 67 1.97 -9.14 0.43
CA ILE A 67 1.38 -8.37 1.52
C ILE A 67 0.33 -7.40 0.94
N PRO A 68 -0.92 -7.42 1.46
CA PRO A 68 -1.94 -6.47 1.06
C PRO A 68 -1.60 -5.08 1.60
N ALA A 69 -1.82 -4.06 0.78
CA ALA A 69 -1.61 -2.66 1.10
C ALA A 69 -2.81 -1.82 0.66
N ILE A 70 -2.95 -0.65 1.30
CA ILE A 70 -3.96 0.35 0.96
C ILE A 70 -3.27 1.47 0.21
N LEU A 71 -3.89 1.90 -0.88
CA LEU A 71 -3.42 3.03 -1.64
C LEU A 71 -3.80 4.32 -0.90
N GLU A 72 -2.81 5.21 -0.71
CA GLU A 72 -3.02 6.52 -0.10
C GLU A 72 -3.11 7.61 -1.18
N SER A 73 -2.04 7.74 -1.98
CA SER A 73 -1.97 8.71 -3.07
C SER A 73 -1.06 8.23 -4.20
N ILE A 74 -1.29 8.78 -5.38
CA ILE A 74 -0.42 8.66 -6.54
C ILE A 74 -0.15 10.08 -7.04
N GLU A 75 1.12 10.46 -7.10
CA GLU A 75 1.59 11.82 -7.40
C GLU A 75 2.67 11.75 -8.49
N PRO A 76 2.83 12.78 -9.35
CA PRO A 76 3.99 12.82 -10.26
C PRO A 76 5.30 12.70 -9.49
N ALA A 77 6.21 11.84 -9.95
CA ALA A 77 7.50 11.65 -9.28
C ALA A 77 8.46 12.80 -9.61
N THR A 78 9.19 13.29 -8.61
CA THR A 78 10.32 14.21 -8.80
C THR A 78 11.60 13.44 -9.13
N GLU A 79 12.64 14.13 -9.62
CA GLU A 79 13.96 13.52 -9.82
C GLU A 79 14.53 12.93 -8.50
N GLU A 80 14.28 13.58 -7.37
CA GLU A 80 14.68 13.09 -6.05
C GLU A 80 13.98 11.78 -5.69
N ASP A 81 12.69 11.64 -6.01
CA ASP A 81 11.93 10.41 -5.77
C ASP A 81 12.47 9.25 -6.60
N LEU A 82 12.81 9.51 -7.86
CA LEU A 82 13.38 8.52 -8.78
C LEU A 82 14.76 8.03 -8.32
N ALA A 83 15.56 8.91 -7.70
CA ALA A 83 16.85 8.55 -7.12
C ALA A 83 16.71 7.75 -5.81
N LYS A 84 15.63 7.98 -5.06
CA LYS A 84 15.47 7.46 -3.68
C LYS A 84 14.66 6.17 -3.61
N TYR A 85 13.60 6.05 -4.42
CA TYR A 85 12.62 4.99 -4.31
C TYR A 85 12.73 4.00 -5.47
N LYS A 86 12.37 2.75 -5.18
CA LYS A 86 12.37 1.66 -6.17
C LYS A 86 11.00 1.51 -6.79
N ASP A 87 10.96 0.86 -7.96
CA ASP A 87 9.70 0.47 -8.58
C ASP A 87 8.87 -0.42 -7.64
N LEU A 88 7.56 -0.20 -7.66
CA LEU A 88 6.61 -1.00 -6.89
C LEU A 88 6.51 -2.40 -7.49
N ASP A 89 6.70 -3.42 -6.66
CA ASP A 89 6.47 -4.81 -7.04
C ASP A 89 4.99 -5.16 -6.90
N LEU A 90 4.17 -4.57 -7.77
CA LEU A 90 2.73 -4.76 -7.82
C LEU A 90 2.39 -6.15 -8.37
N VAL A 91 1.70 -6.95 -7.56
CA VAL A 91 1.24 -8.28 -7.97
C VAL A 91 -0.16 -8.20 -8.58
N ALA A 92 -1.08 -7.51 -7.91
CA ALA A 92 -2.47 -7.38 -8.34
C ALA A 92 -3.19 -6.24 -7.62
N ILE A 93 -4.28 -5.76 -8.21
CA ILE A 93 -5.31 -4.98 -7.50
C ILE A 93 -6.19 -5.96 -6.73
N ILE A 94 -6.58 -5.59 -5.51
CA ILE A 94 -7.43 -6.45 -4.67
C ILE A 94 -8.65 -5.69 -4.17
N THR A 95 -9.76 -6.40 -4.02
CA THR A 95 -10.94 -5.91 -3.30
C THR A 95 -10.80 -6.28 -1.83
N PRO A 96 -10.72 -5.32 -0.90
CA PRO A 96 -10.67 -5.61 0.52
C PRO A 96 -11.92 -6.36 0.99
N ASN A 97 -11.75 -7.33 1.89
CA ASN A 97 -12.90 -7.94 2.55
C ASN A 97 -13.51 -6.97 3.59
N LYS A 98 -14.70 -7.31 4.12
CA LYS A 98 -15.45 -6.47 5.07
C LYS A 98 -14.60 -5.98 6.26
N ASP A 99 -13.78 -6.86 6.84
CA ASP A 99 -12.98 -6.52 8.02
C ASP A 99 -11.78 -5.62 7.65
N GLN A 100 -11.19 -5.81 6.46
CA GLN A 100 -10.15 -4.94 5.92
C GLN A 100 -10.71 -3.56 5.57
N SER A 101 -11.86 -3.48 4.89
CA SER A 101 -12.53 -2.21 4.59
C SER A 101 -12.81 -1.40 5.87
N ARG A 102 -13.30 -2.06 6.94
CA ARG A 102 -13.52 -1.39 8.22
C ARG A 102 -12.22 -0.85 8.83
N ALA A 103 -11.11 -1.58 8.71
CA ALA A 103 -9.80 -1.09 9.16
C ALA A 103 -9.34 0.13 8.36
N ILE A 104 -9.54 0.11 7.04
CA ILE A 104 -9.26 1.24 6.13
C ILE A 104 -10.05 2.48 6.53
N ASP A 105 -11.36 2.34 6.68
CA ASP A 105 -12.24 3.46 7.03
C ASP A 105 -11.86 4.08 8.37
N ASN A 106 -11.56 3.25 9.37
CA ASN A 106 -11.12 3.74 10.68
C ASN A 106 -9.78 4.48 10.58
N PHE A 107 -8.81 3.95 9.83
CA PHE A 107 -7.52 4.60 9.64
C PHE A 107 -7.66 5.94 8.94
N LYS A 108 -8.46 6.03 7.86
CA LYS A 108 -8.73 7.28 7.15
C LYS A 108 -9.39 8.33 8.05
N LYS A 109 -10.34 7.93 8.90
CA LYS A 109 -10.96 8.83 9.88
C LYS A 109 -9.96 9.40 10.88
N ILE A 110 -9.03 8.55 11.36
CA ILE A 110 -7.96 9.00 12.27
C ILE A 110 -7.05 9.98 11.54
N LYS A 111 -6.61 9.65 10.31
CA LYS A 111 -5.75 10.50 9.49
C LYS A 111 -6.35 11.87 9.17
N ALA A 112 -7.66 11.94 8.93
CA ALA A 112 -8.35 13.19 8.65
C ALA A 112 -8.52 14.10 9.88
N ALA A 113 -8.29 13.57 11.08
CA ALA A 113 -8.38 14.31 12.34
C ALA A 113 -7.01 14.80 12.87
N GLU A 114 -5.91 14.40 12.22
CA GLU A 114 -4.55 14.92 12.46
C GLU A 114 -4.33 16.24 11.70
#